data_AF-A0A067P5F6-F1
#
_entry.id   AF-A0A067P5F6-F1
#
_cell.length_a   1.000
_cell.length_b   1.000
_cell.length_c   1.000
_cell.angle_alpha   90.00
_cell.angle_beta   90.00
_cell.angle_gamma   90.00
#
_symmetry.space_group_name_H-M   'P 1'
#
loop_
_entity.id
_entity.type
_entity.pdbx_description
1 polymer ?
#
loop_
_entity_poly.entity_id
_entity_poly.type
_entity_poly.pdbx_seq_one_letter_code
_entity_poly.pdbx_strand_id
1 'polypeptide(L)' 'LEEVAKNRKLSELLDTLEFNEVFIFVKSVARCIDLDKLLESCNFMSISIPSGLQQEEPYTPL' A
#
# COMPACT_ATOMS: atom_id res chain seq x y z
N LEU A 1 11.15 -3.17 14.75
CA LEU A 1 10.28 -1.98 14.60
C LEU A 1 8.86 -2.39 14.90
N GLU A 2 8.28 -1.77 15.92
CA GLU A 2 6.84 -1.75 16.14
C GLU A 2 6.14 -1.22 14.87
N GLU A 3 4.93 -1.67 14.59
CA GLU A 3 4.28 -1.45 13.30
C GLU A 3 4.16 0.03 12.92
N VAL A 4 3.87 0.86 13.92
CA VAL A 4 3.80 2.32 13.82
C VAL A 4 5.11 2.92 13.30
N ALA A 5 6.25 2.39 13.74
CA ALA A 5 7.55 2.89 13.30
C ALA A 5 7.83 2.54 11.83
N LYS A 6 7.33 1.40 11.34
CA LYS A 6 7.42 1.05 9.90
C LYS A 6 6.56 1.98 9.06
N ASN A 7 5.32 2.25 9.47
CA ASN A 7 4.41 3.13 8.75
C ASN A 7 4.97 4.56 8.68
N ARG A 8 5.49 5.09 9.80
CA ARG A 8 6.14 6.41 9.81
C ARG A 8 7.33 6.47 8.87
N LYS A 9 8.21 5.46 8.89
CA LYS A 9 9.40 5.45 8.01
C LYS A 9 9.00 5.30 6.54
N LEU A 10 7.96 4.54 6.24
CA LEU A 10 7.43 4.42 4.88
C LEU A 10 6.91 5.78 4.38
N SER A 11 6.08 6.47 5.16
CA SER A 11 5.60 7.82 4.79
C SER A 11 6.76 8.79 4.54
N GLU A 12 7.76 8.81 5.43
CA GLU A 12 8.96 9.64 5.24
C GLU A 12 9.71 9.33 3.93
N LEU A 13 9.82 8.05 3.57
CA LEU A 13 10.43 7.63 2.30
C LEU A 13 9.59 8.06 1.10
N LEU A 14 8.26 7.91 1.18
CA LEU A 14 7.35 8.33 0.10
C LEU A 14 7.36 9.85 -0.10
N ASP A 15 7.55 10.65 0.96
CA ASP A 15 7.63 12.11 0.87
C ASP A 15 8.99 12.61 0.37
N THR A 16 10.07 11.87 0.67
CA THR A 16 11.44 12.31 0.36
C THR A 16 11.89 11.87 -1.03
N LEU A 17 11.35 10.77 -1.53
CA LEU A 17 11.77 10.19 -2.81
C LEU A 17 10.93 10.74 -3.95
N GLU A 18 11.58 11.10 -5.04
CA GLU A 18 10.93 11.40 -6.31
C GLU A 18 10.88 10.10 -7.13
N PHE A 19 9.68 9.55 -7.31
CA PHE A 19 9.44 8.31 -8.06
C PHE A 19 8.22 8.48 -8.96
N ASN A 20 8.22 7.76 -10.08
CA ASN A 20 7.04 7.69 -10.94
C ASN A 20 6.06 6.63 -10.42
N GLU A 21 6.58 5.47 -9.99
CA GLU A 21 5.79 4.32 -9.53
C GLU A 21 6.52 3.61 -8.39
N VAL A 22 5.76 3.09 -7.42
CA VAL A 22 6.31 2.36 -6.27
C VAL A 22 5.55 1.05 -6.06
N PHE A 23 6.30 -0.03 -5.82
CA PHE A 23 5.74 -1.34 -5.47
C PHE A 23 6.12 -1.70 -4.03
N ILE A 24 5.11 -1.91 -3.17
CA ILE A 24 5.32 -2.19 -1.75
C ILE A 24 4.88 -3.63 -1.46
N PHE A 25 5.84 -4.48 -1.10
CA PHE A 25 5.58 -5.88 -0.74
C PHE A 25 5.31 -6.01 0.76
N VAL A 26 4.20 -6.65 1.11
CA VAL A 26 3.80 -6.93 2.49
C VAL A 26 3.68 -8.43 2.74
N LYS A 27 3.76 -8.84 4.01
CA LYS A 27 3.75 -10.27 4.39
C LYS A 27 2.39 -10.97 4.22
N SER A 28 1.29 -10.24 4.14
CA SER A 28 -0.06 -10.81 4.20
C SER A 28 -1.11 -9.93 3.54
N VAL A 29 -2.20 -10.54 3.07
CA VAL A 29 -3.36 -9.85 2.48
C VAL A 29 -3.96 -8.78 3.40
N ALA A 30 -4.17 -9.07 4.69
CA ALA A 30 -4.75 -8.11 5.64
C ALA A 30 -3.93 -6.80 5.69
N ARG A 31 -2.60 -6.93 5.81
CA ARG A 31 -1.69 -5.77 5.77
C ARG A 31 -1.71 -5.00 4.44
N CYS A 32 -1.98 -5.68 3.32
CA CYS A 32 -2.06 -5.04 2.02
C CYS A 32 -3.26 -4.08 2.00
N ILE A 33 -4.41 -4.57 2.45
CA ILE A 33 -5.65 -3.80 2.55
C ILE A 33 -5.52 -2.65 3.56
N ASP A 34 -4.94 -2.92 4.74
CA ASP A 34 -4.79 -1.88 5.77
C ASP A 34 -3.81 -0.77 5.36
N LEU A 35 -2.74 -1.13 4.65
CA LEU A 35 -1.79 -0.15 4.12
C LEU A 35 -2.42 0.70 3.01
N ASP A 36 -3.21 0.10 2.12
CA ASP A 36 -3.92 0.81 1.05
C ASP A 36 -4.82 1.92 1.62
N LYS A 37 -5.65 1.57 2.61
CA LYS A 37 -6.50 2.54 3.33
C LYS A 37 -5.69 3.66 3.98
N LEU A 38 -4.51 3.35 4.52
CA LEU A 38 -3.64 4.34 5.13
C LEU A 38 -3.08 5.29 4.05
N LEU A 39 -2.65 4.76 2.91
CA LEU A 39 -2.15 5.55 1.79
C LEU A 39 -3.25 6.46 1.21
N GLU A 40 -4.46 5.94 1.02
CA GLU A 40 -5.65 6.73 0.63
C GLU A 40 -5.94 7.86 1.63
N SER A 41 -5.86 7.58 2.94
CA SER A 41 -6.07 8.60 3.99
C SER A 41 -4.99 9.68 3.99
N CYS A 42 -3.81 9.37 3.46
CA CYS A 42 -2.71 10.29 3.23
C CYS A 42 -2.77 10.91 1.82
N ASN A 43 -3.88 10.75 1.10
CA ASN A 43 -4.13 11.31 -0.23
C ASN A 43 -3.19 10.76 -1.33
N PHE A 44 -2.57 9.60 -1.10
CA PHE A 44 -1.85 8.85 -2.12
C PHE A 44 -2.84 8.03 -2.95
N MET A 45 -2.68 8.05 -4.28
CA MET A 45 -3.40 7.16 -5.18
C MET A 45 -2.73 5.77 -5.13
N SER A 46 -3.22 4.89 -4.26
CA SER A 46 -2.73 3.52 -4.12
C SER A 46 -3.73 2.50 -4.66
N ILE A 47 -3.22 1.30 -4.96
CA ILE A 47 -4.02 0.13 -5.33
C ILE A 47 -3.43 -1.08 -4.62
N SER A 48 -4.26 -1.85 -3.92
CA SER A 48 -3.86 -3.15 -3.36
C SER A 48 -4.13 -4.32 -4.30
N ILE A 49 -3.15 -5.22 -4.44
CA ILE A 49 -3.27 -6.45 -5.23
C ILE A 49 -2.97 -7.66 -4.32
N PRO A 50 -3.99 -8.21 -3.62
CA PRO A 50 -3.81 -9.37 -2.77
C PRO A 50 -3.68 -10.67 -3.58
N SER A 51 -2.95 -11.66 -3.05
CA SER A 51 -2.64 -12.93 -3.74
C SER A 51 -3.85 -13.85 -4.01
N GLY A 52 -5.06 -13.45 -3.60
CA GLY A 52 -6.30 -14.21 -3.78
C GLY A 52 -7.25 -13.65 -4.84
N LEU A 53 -6.86 -12.57 -5.53
CA LEU A 53 -7.68 -11.98 -6.59
C LEU A 53 -7.85 -13.00 -7.73
N GLN A 54 -9.08 -13.26 -8.15
CA GLN A 54 -9.30 -14.12 -9.31
C GLN A 54 -8.80 -13.40 -10.57
N GLN A 55 -8.16 -14.11 -11.50
CA GLN A 55 -7.56 -13.49 -12.69
C GLN A 55 -8.58 -12.72 -13.55
N GLU A 56 -9.87 -13.11 -13.50
CA GLU A 56 -10.96 -12.46 -14.20
C GLU A 56 -11.66 -11.36 -13.39
N GLU A 57 -11.29 -11.19 -12.12
CA GLU A 57 -11.86 -10.16 -11.27
C GLU A 57 -11.34 -8.79 -11.76
N PRO A 58 -12.22 -7.90 -12.23
CA PRO A 58 -11.77 -6.58 -12.64
C PRO A 58 -11.20 -5.88 -11.41
N TYR A 59 -10.01 -5.28 -11.56
CA TYR A 59 -9.42 -4.41 -10.54
C TYR A 59 -10.36 -3.22 -10.32
N THR A 60 -11.32 -3.38 -9.42
CA THR A 60 -12.16 -2.28 -8.96
C THR A 60 -11.37 -1.53 -7.91
N PRO A 61 -10.93 -0.28 -8.16
CA PRO A 61 -10.49 0.58 -7.07
C PRO A 61 -11.67 0.71 -6.09
N LEU A 62 -11.43 0.40 -4.81
CA LEU A 62 -12.42 0.59 -3.75
C LEU A 62 -12.73 2.09 -3.56
#